data_AF-A0AAU1BE04-F1
#
_entry.id   AF-A0AAU1BE04-F1
#
_cell.length_a   1.000
_cell.length_b   1.000
_cell.length_c   1.000
_cell.angle_alpha   90.00
_cell.angle_beta   90.00
_cell.angle_gamma   90.00
#
_symmetry.space_group_name_H-M   'P 1'
#
loop_
_entity.id
_entity.type
_entity.pdbx_description
1 polymer ?
#
loop_
_entity_poly.entity_id
_entity_poly.type
_entity_poly.pdbx_seq_one_letter_code
_entity_poly.pdbx_strand_id
1 'polypeptide(L)'
;MNCARSQLITSTPVVDVWGPVAPGARSSYPPAPEPHDEWNLAGGTACVYYSPLNRRQPIRPVIVSDGFSAGSCNLDQPWHGLEENGDYRFVSELHATGRDVIILGYADRTASIADDADTAVDCIRRAVAERVGRAKLAVGGFSVGGMVTRYALAKMEHDPGLPDHETSLYFSTRVLSGLLNSPAAKQMARWHIEKADDAPQRAPERVEFLQKLDELGGWPRDVREIGVANGVATGAGSGVKVGATAVKCEGGTLHDTWLKTQAVGAQVVANLQKTGEDPTSVRTSGLPDIDGAPGGLFTMPSPEGDPGSFGPAGLLMALLGNTVDPDAIRTSCFIPSISAVAAANM
;
A
#
# COMPACT_ATOMS: atom_id res chain seq x y z
N MET A 1 6.22 41.67 -21.93
CA MET A 1 7.02 40.51 -21.49
C MET A 1 6.37 39.99 -20.21
N ASN A 2 5.47 39.01 -20.34
CA ASN A 2 4.74 38.43 -19.21
C ASN A 2 5.39 37.08 -18.86
N CYS A 3 5.90 36.99 -17.62
CA CYS A 3 6.45 35.78 -17.06
C CYS A 3 5.28 34.92 -16.53
N ALA A 4 5.01 33.79 -17.19
CA ALA A 4 3.98 32.85 -16.77
C ALA A 4 4.44 32.11 -15.50
N ARG A 5 3.68 32.24 -14.41
CA ARG A 5 3.80 31.39 -13.24
C ARG A 5 3.44 29.96 -13.64
N SER A 6 4.42 29.07 -13.60
CA SER A 6 4.20 27.62 -13.64
C SER A 6 3.37 27.22 -12.42
N GLN A 7 2.08 26.94 -12.62
CA GLN A 7 1.27 26.24 -11.63
C GLN A 7 1.85 24.83 -11.47
N LEU A 8 2.33 24.51 -10.28
CA LEU A 8 2.64 23.14 -9.88
C LEU A 8 1.34 22.34 -9.99
N ILE A 9 1.30 21.42 -10.95
CA ILE A 9 0.25 20.40 -11.05
C ILE A 9 0.50 19.45 -9.88
N THR A 10 -0.26 19.59 -8.81
CA THR A 10 -0.35 18.59 -7.75
C THR A 10 -1.04 17.37 -8.35
N SER A 11 -0.29 16.34 -8.69
CA SER A 11 -0.86 15.06 -9.14
C SER A 11 -1.47 14.36 -7.93
N THR A 12 -2.77 14.48 -7.73
CA THR A 12 -3.52 13.67 -6.77
C THR A 12 -3.49 12.21 -7.25
N PRO A 13 -3.11 11.24 -6.41
CA PRO A 13 -3.17 9.84 -6.81
C PRO A 13 -4.62 9.41 -7.06
N VAL A 14 -4.83 8.49 -8.01
CA VAL A 14 -6.15 7.98 -8.43
C VAL A 14 -6.90 7.27 -7.28
N VAL A 15 -6.19 6.90 -6.21
CA VAL A 15 -6.72 6.39 -4.93
C VAL A 15 -5.80 6.89 -3.81
N ASP A 16 -6.34 7.68 -2.88
CA ASP A 16 -5.66 8.10 -1.64
C ASP A 16 -6.44 7.60 -0.41
N VAL A 17 -5.93 6.56 0.23
CA VAL A 17 -6.60 5.91 1.38
C VAL A 17 -6.10 6.44 2.72
N TRP A 18 -5.01 7.23 2.75
CA TRP A 18 -4.41 7.72 4.02
C TRP A 18 -4.01 9.17 3.89
N GLY A 19 -4.83 10.04 4.48
CA GLY A 19 -4.44 11.39 4.84
C GLY A 19 -3.20 11.46 5.75
N PRO A 20 -2.81 12.67 6.18
CA PRO A 20 -1.54 12.99 6.86
C PRO A 20 -1.08 11.97 7.90
N VAL A 21 0.14 11.42 7.75
CA VAL A 21 0.78 10.55 8.76
C VAL A 21 1.42 11.42 9.85
N ALA A 22 0.59 12.03 10.70
CA ALA A 22 1.02 12.68 11.93
C ALA A 22 0.53 11.87 13.14
N PRO A 23 1.38 11.58 14.15
CA PRO A 23 0.93 10.96 15.39
C PRO A 23 0.13 12.01 16.18
N GLY A 24 -1.15 12.14 15.88
CA GLY A 24 -2.01 13.12 16.58
C GLY A 24 -3.36 13.41 15.94
N ALA A 25 -3.60 13.06 14.67
CA ALA A 25 -4.93 13.19 14.09
C ALA A 25 -5.27 11.90 13.34
N ARG A 26 -6.16 11.08 13.92
CA ARG A 26 -7.02 10.24 13.08
C ARG A 26 -7.68 11.21 12.13
N SER A 27 -7.37 11.16 10.83
CA SER A 27 -8.21 11.82 9.85
C SER A 27 -9.61 11.25 10.04
N SER A 28 -10.51 12.00 10.67
CA SER A 28 -11.91 11.63 10.74
C SER A 28 -12.47 11.85 9.34
N TYR A 29 -12.42 10.81 8.51
CA TYR A 29 -13.13 10.83 7.25
C TYR A 29 -14.62 11.04 7.52
N PRO A 30 -15.37 11.67 6.59
CA PRO A 30 -16.81 11.61 6.64
C PRO A 30 -17.26 10.15 6.74
N PRO A 31 -18.34 9.85 7.49
CA PRO A 31 -18.82 8.50 7.63
C PRO A 31 -19.18 7.93 6.25
N ALA A 32 -18.77 6.69 6.00
CA ALA A 32 -19.22 5.95 4.82
C ALA A 32 -20.76 5.86 4.85
N PRO A 33 -21.42 5.83 3.69
CA PRO A 33 -22.82 5.45 3.62
C PRO A 33 -23.04 4.09 4.27
N GLU A 34 -24.17 3.94 4.96
CA GLU A 34 -24.57 2.65 5.51
C GLU A 34 -24.59 1.58 4.41
N PRO A 35 -23.95 0.44 4.62
CA PRO A 35 -24.01 -0.66 3.67
C PRO A 35 -25.45 -1.16 3.55
N HIS A 36 -25.81 -1.67 2.38
CA HIS A 36 -27.16 -2.23 2.17
C HIS A 36 -27.34 -3.58 2.86
N ASP A 37 -26.24 -4.31 3.04
CA ASP A 37 -26.19 -5.57 3.78
C ASP A 37 -24.81 -5.73 4.42
N GLU A 38 -24.75 -6.50 5.51
CA GLU A 38 -23.53 -6.77 6.26
C GLU A 38 -23.40 -8.25 6.56
N TRP A 39 -22.27 -8.82 6.16
CA TRP A 39 -21.97 -10.22 6.36
C TRP A 39 -20.99 -10.40 7.52
N ASN A 40 -21.45 -11.04 8.58
CA ASN A 40 -20.57 -11.51 9.66
C ASN A 40 -19.80 -12.76 9.18
N LEU A 41 -18.47 -12.68 9.22
CA LEU A 41 -17.53 -13.74 8.83
C LEU A 41 -16.68 -14.15 10.04
N ALA A 42 -16.05 -15.32 10.00
CA ALA A 42 -15.35 -15.88 11.16
C ALA A 42 -14.18 -14.99 11.68
N GLY A 43 -13.54 -14.21 10.81
CA GLY A 43 -12.44 -13.30 11.17
C GLY A 43 -12.65 -11.84 10.74
N GLY A 44 -13.88 -11.44 10.40
CA GLY A 44 -14.14 -10.09 9.90
C GLY A 44 -15.57 -9.86 9.44
N THR A 45 -15.75 -8.79 8.68
CA THR A 45 -17.06 -8.32 8.20
C THR A 45 -16.96 -7.94 6.74
N ALA A 46 -17.97 -8.27 5.94
CA ALA A 46 -18.09 -7.77 4.57
C ALA A 46 -19.30 -6.85 4.44
N CYS A 47 -19.04 -5.60 4.03
CA CYS A 47 -20.05 -4.57 3.81
C CYS A 47 -20.45 -4.57 2.33
N VAL A 48 -21.74 -4.76 2.05
CA VAL A 48 -22.27 -4.91 0.68
C VAL A 48 -22.93 -3.62 0.22
N TYR A 49 -22.47 -3.12 -0.93
CA TYR A 49 -22.97 -1.94 -1.61
C TYR A 49 -23.54 -2.32 -2.96
N TYR A 50 -24.84 -2.52 -2.96
CA TYR A 50 -25.64 -2.79 -4.14
C TYR A 50 -25.64 -1.60 -5.10
N SER A 51 -25.50 -1.89 -6.39
CA SER A 51 -25.75 -0.97 -7.48
C SER A 51 -27.18 -0.43 -7.39
N PRO A 52 -27.42 0.84 -7.75
CA PRO A 52 -28.77 1.39 -7.84
C PRO A 52 -29.72 0.58 -8.73
N LEU A 53 -29.17 -0.23 -9.66
CA LEU A 53 -29.93 -1.08 -10.58
C LEU A 53 -30.53 -2.33 -9.92
N ASN A 54 -30.06 -2.73 -8.74
CA ASN A 54 -30.56 -3.88 -8.00
C ASN A 54 -30.14 -3.81 -6.53
N ARG A 55 -31.08 -3.78 -5.57
CA ARG A 55 -30.80 -3.55 -4.14
C ARG A 55 -31.18 -4.69 -3.19
N ARG A 56 -31.11 -5.95 -3.65
CA ARG A 56 -31.59 -7.09 -2.85
C ARG A 56 -30.62 -8.24 -2.70
N GLN A 57 -29.80 -8.49 -3.72
CA GLN A 57 -28.87 -9.64 -3.77
C GLN A 57 -27.69 -9.28 -4.68
N PRO A 58 -26.47 -9.78 -4.44
CA PRO A 58 -25.30 -9.39 -5.24
C PRO A 58 -25.44 -9.70 -6.74
N ILE A 59 -25.08 -8.74 -7.61
CA ILE A 59 -24.99 -8.88 -9.07
C ILE A 59 -23.59 -8.45 -9.51
N ARG A 60 -22.96 -9.31 -10.32
CA ARG A 60 -21.59 -9.12 -10.86
C ARG A 60 -20.61 -8.60 -9.79
N PRO A 61 -20.48 -9.30 -8.65
CA PRO A 61 -19.85 -8.75 -7.46
C PRO A 61 -18.37 -8.45 -7.67
N VAL A 62 -17.93 -7.33 -7.10
CA VAL A 62 -16.52 -6.93 -6.97
C VAL A 62 -16.16 -6.92 -5.49
N ILE A 63 -15.30 -7.85 -5.08
CA ILE A 63 -14.80 -7.93 -3.70
C ILE A 63 -13.51 -7.10 -3.61
N VAL A 64 -13.50 -6.13 -2.70
CA VAL A 64 -12.35 -5.28 -2.39
C VAL A 64 -11.95 -5.53 -0.93
N SER A 65 -10.85 -6.24 -0.73
CA SER A 65 -10.26 -6.52 0.57
C SER A 65 -9.52 -5.29 1.12
N ASP A 66 -9.83 -4.96 2.38
CA ASP A 66 -9.15 -3.91 3.13
C ASP A 66 -7.67 -4.25 3.30
N GLY A 67 -6.88 -3.20 3.50
CA GLY A 67 -5.46 -3.31 3.76
C GLY A 67 -5.14 -3.49 5.24
N PHE A 68 -3.84 -3.36 5.48
CA PHE A 68 -3.25 -3.56 6.79
C PHE A 68 -3.25 -2.25 7.59
N SER A 69 -3.68 -2.31 8.85
CA SER A 69 -3.76 -1.17 9.77
C SER A 69 -3.96 -1.66 11.22
N ALA A 70 -4.00 -0.75 12.19
CA ALA A 70 -4.29 -1.09 13.58
C ALA A 70 -5.79 -1.34 13.78
N GLY A 71 -6.13 -2.38 14.52
CA GLY A 71 -7.51 -2.70 14.93
C GLY A 71 -8.40 -3.18 13.78
N SER A 72 -9.69 -3.28 14.07
CA SER A 72 -10.70 -3.70 13.11
C SER A 72 -10.83 -2.71 11.94
N CYS A 73 -11.37 -3.19 10.82
CA CYS A 73 -11.70 -2.35 9.68
C CYS A 73 -12.57 -1.15 10.11
N ASN A 74 -12.17 0.06 9.69
CA ASN A 74 -13.01 1.25 9.71
C ASN A 74 -13.42 1.53 8.27
N LEU A 75 -14.71 1.39 7.95
CA LEU A 75 -15.28 1.49 6.61
C LEU A 75 -15.17 2.89 5.98
N ASP A 76 -15.15 3.94 6.81
CA ASP A 76 -15.08 5.34 6.36
C ASP A 76 -13.84 5.60 5.49
N GLN A 77 -12.74 4.96 5.86
CA GLN A 77 -11.45 5.14 5.23
C GLN A 77 -11.33 4.50 3.84
N PRO A 78 -11.57 3.19 3.65
CA PRO A 78 -11.58 2.60 2.32
C PRO A 78 -12.69 3.20 1.46
N TRP A 79 -13.85 3.57 2.02
CA TRP A 79 -14.90 4.27 1.28
C TRP A 79 -14.40 5.61 0.72
N HIS A 80 -13.80 6.45 1.57
CA HIS A 80 -13.29 7.75 1.13
C HIS A 80 -12.25 7.61 0.02
N GLY A 81 -11.32 6.67 0.16
CA GLY A 81 -10.31 6.40 -0.87
C GLY A 81 -10.88 5.82 -2.16
N LEU A 82 -12.01 5.12 -2.12
CA LEU A 82 -12.68 4.55 -3.30
C LEU A 82 -13.63 5.53 -4.00
N GLU A 83 -14.30 6.41 -3.26
CA GLU A 83 -15.45 7.16 -3.78
C GLU A 83 -15.27 8.68 -3.72
N GLU A 84 -14.48 9.19 -2.77
CA GLU A 84 -14.41 10.63 -2.45
C GLU A 84 -13.01 11.23 -2.69
N ASN A 85 -12.14 10.51 -3.39
CA ASN A 85 -10.73 10.87 -3.60
C ASN A 85 -10.46 11.97 -4.67
N GLY A 86 -11.51 12.56 -5.25
CA GLY A 86 -11.41 13.57 -6.32
C GLY A 86 -12.13 13.15 -7.60
N ASP A 87 -11.42 13.16 -8.73
CA ASP A 87 -12.00 13.02 -10.07
C ASP A 87 -12.41 11.58 -10.45
N TYR A 88 -12.08 10.57 -9.63
CA TYR A 88 -12.28 9.15 -9.95
C TYR A 88 -13.05 8.41 -8.85
N ARG A 89 -14.38 8.39 -9.00
CA ARG A 89 -15.32 7.73 -8.07
C ARG A 89 -15.47 6.24 -8.40
N PHE A 90 -14.57 5.40 -7.91
CA PHE A 90 -14.49 3.98 -8.28
C PHE A 90 -15.78 3.19 -7.99
N VAL A 91 -16.42 3.39 -6.82
CA VAL A 91 -17.66 2.68 -6.49
C VAL A 91 -18.79 3.13 -7.43
N SER A 92 -18.92 4.43 -7.67
CA SER A 92 -19.89 4.98 -8.63
C SER A 92 -19.70 4.42 -10.05
N GLU A 93 -18.46 4.31 -10.55
CA GLU A 93 -18.16 3.74 -11.87
C GLU A 93 -18.53 2.25 -11.95
N LEU A 94 -18.25 1.48 -10.90
CA LEU A 94 -18.68 0.08 -10.81
C LEU A 94 -20.21 -0.03 -10.79
N HIS A 95 -20.88 0.80 -10.00
CA HIS A 95 -22.34 0.86 -9.94
C HIS A 95 -22.97 1.24 -11.27
N ALA A 96 -22.39 2.19 -12.01
CA ALA A 96 -22.82 2.62 -13.35
C ALA A 96 -22.70 1.49 -14.39
N THR A 97 -21.77 0.55 -14.19
CA THR A 97 -21.62 -0.66 -15.02
C THR A 97 -22.41 -1.86 -14.49
N GLY A 98 -23.30 -1.65 -13.51
CA GLY A 98 -24.18 -2.68 -12.95
C GLY A 98 -23.44 -3.73 -12.13
N ARG A 99 -22.36 -3.34 -11.45
CA ARG A 99 -21.60 -4.18 -10.54
C ARG A 99 -21.84 -3.76 -9.10
N ASP A 100 -22.01 -4.73 -8.22
CA ASP A 100 -22.08 -4.50 -6.79
C ASP A 100 -20.67 -4.54 -6.18
N VAL A 101 -20.46 -3.76 -5.12
CA VAL A 101 -19.17 -3.69 -4.41
C VAL A 101 -19.32 -4.33 -3.04
N ILE A 102 -18.40 -5.22 -2.69
CA ILE A 102 -18.32 -5.84 -1.37
C ILE A 102 -16.97 -5.44 -0.78
N ILE A 103 -16.99 -4.65 0.30
CA ILE A 103 -15.77 -4.26 1.02
C ILE A 103 -15.54 -5.27 2.13
N LEU A 104 -14.46 -6.04 2.02
CA LEU A 104 -14.09 -7.07 3.00
C LEU A 104 -13.12 -6.47 4.03
N GLY A 105 -13.56 -6.38 5.28
CA GLY A 105 -12.76 -5.94 6.42
C GLY A 105 -12.42 -7.07 7.39
N TYR A 106 -11.31 -6.90 8.12
CA TYR A 106 -10.81 -7.88 9.10
C TYR A 106 -11.02 -7.38 10.53
N ALA A 107 -11.20 -8.32 11.46
CA ALA A 107 -11.31 -8.03 12.90
C ALA A 107 -9.96 -7.60 13.49
N ASP A 108 -8.87 -8.22 13.04
CA ASP A 108 -7.49 -7.83 13.35
C ASP A 108 -6.70 -7.68 12.05
N ARG A 109 -6.57 -6.44 11.57
CA ARG A 109 -5.82 -6.13 10.34
C ARG A 109 -4.30 -6.29 10.49
N THR A 110 -3.82 -6.82 11.63
CA THR A 110 -2.42 -7.18 11.87
C THR A 110 -2.15 -8.68 11.94
N ALA A 111 -3.21 -9.50 11.81
CA ALA A 111 -3.13 -10.96 11.75
C ALA A 111 -2.26 -11.43 10.57
N SER A 112 -1.97 -12.73 10.54
CA SER A 112 -1.19 -13.28 9.43
C SER A 112 -2.01 -13.28 8.14
N ILE A 113 -1.35 -13.13 6.98
CA ILE A 113 -2.01 -13.16 5.67
C ILE A 113 -2.81 -14.46 5.46
N ALA A 114 -2.35 -15.57 6.04
CA ALA A 114 -3.01 -16.86 5.92
C ALA A 114 -4.32 -16.92 6.71
N ASP A 115 -4.38 -16.33 7.91
CA ASP A 115 -5.60 -16.30 8.74
C ASP A 115 -6.64 -15.36 8.11
N ASP A 116 -6.20 -14.20 7.62
CA ASP A 116 -7.06 -13.27 6.88
C ASP A 116 -7.56 -13.89 5.56
N ALA A 117 -6.79 -14.80 4.96
CA ALA A 117 -7.20 -15.49 3.73
C ALA A 117 -8.40 -16.42 3.97
N ASP A 118 -8.54 -17.04 5.15
CA ASP A 118 -9.72 -17.85 5.47
C ASP A 118 -10.99 -17.00 5.51
N THR A 119 -10.89 -15.78 6.05
CA THR A 119 -11.99 -14.82 6.03
C THR A 119 -12.33 -14.38 4.59
N ALA A 120 -11.33 -14.24 3.72
CA ALA A 120 -11.55 -13.95 2.31
C ALA A 120 -12.19 -15.13 1.56
N VAL A 121 -11.80 -16.38 1.85
CA VAL A 121 -12.45 -17.58 1.31
C VAL A 121 -13.92 -17.61 1.68
N ASP A 122 -14.27 -17.33 2.93
CA ASP A 122 -15.68 -17.27 3.37
C ASP A 122 -16.49 -16.19 2.65
N CYS A 123 -15.90 -15.00 2.49
CA CYS A 123 -16.50 -13.91 1.72
C CYS A 123 -16.77 -14.30 0.26
N ILE A 124 -15.78 -14.91 -0.40
CA ILE A 124 -15.89 -15.39 -1.79
C ILE A 124 -17.00 -16.44 -1.89
N ARG A 125 -16.98 -17.47 -1.01
CA ARG A 125 -17.99 -18.53 -1.01
C ARG A 125 -19.40 -17.98 -0.82
N ARG A 126 -19.57 -17.02 0.07
CA ARG A 126 -20.86 -16.36 0.32
C ARG A 126 -21.31 -15.54 -0.89
N ALA A 127 -20.42 -14.76 -1.50
CA ALA A 127 -20.72 -14.03 -2.73
C ALA A 127 -21.10 -14.97 -3.90
N VAL A 128 -20.46 -16.13 -4.03
CA VAL A 128 -20.83 -17.16 -5.02
C VAL A 128 -22.21 -17.73 -4.75
N ALA A 129 -22.54 -18.00 -3.48
CA ALA A 129 -23.81 -18.61 -3.10
C ALA A 129 -25.01 -17.65 -3.20
N GLU A 130 -24.80 -16.38 -2.88
CA GLU A 130 -25.88 -15.38 -2.80
C GLU A 130 -26.07 -14.56 -4.08
N ARG A 131 -25.08 -14.54 -4.99
CA ARG A 131 -25.21 -13.75 -6.22
C ARG A 131 -26.36 -14.23 -7.10
N VAL A 132 -26.96 -13.29 -7.81
CA VAL A 132 -27.91 -13.60 -8.87
C VAL A 132 -27.17 -13.92 -10.16
N GLY A 133 -27.52 -15.05 -10.75
CA GLY A 133 -26.94 -15.53 -12.00
C GLY A 133 -25.54 -16.12 -11.84
N ARG A 134 -24.81 -16.23 -12.95
CA ARG A 134 -23.51 -16.93 -13.00
C ARG A 134 -22.36 -16.02 -13.45
N ALA A 135 -22.51 -14.71 -13.24
CA ALA A 135 -21.43 -13.78 -13.52
C ALA A 135 -20.24 -14.09 -12.60
N LYS A 136 -19.07 -14.32 -13.19
CA LYS A 136 -17.83 -14.53 -12.46
C LYS A 136 -17.46 -13.28 -11.66
N LEU A 137 -16.87 -13.48 -10.48
CA LEU A 137 -16.44 -12.43 -9.57
C LEU A 137 -15.22 -11.68 -10.10
N ALA A 138 -15.04 -10.45 -9.62
CA ALA A 138 -13.74 -9.77 -9.58
C ALA A 138 -13.30 -9.65 -8.12
N VAL A 139 -12.08 -10.07 -7.81
CA VAL A 139 -11.59 -10.14 -6.42
C VAL A 139 -10.23 -9.48 -6.34
N GLY A 140 -10.04 -8.61 -5.36
CA GLY A 140 -8.78 -7.93 -5.16
C GLY A 140 -8.76 -7.15 -3.86
N GLY A 141 -7.72 -6.35 -3.65
CA GLY A 141 -7.63 -5.58 -2.42
C GLY A 141 -6.46 -4.62 -2.36
N PHE A 142 -6.45 -3.85 -1.27
CA PHE A 142 -5.46 -2.85 -0.95
C PHE A 142 -4.29 -3.46 -0.18
N SER A 143 -3.06 -3.28 -0.68
CA SER A 143 -1.83 -3.67 0.00
C SER A 143 -1.82 -5.14 0.42
N VAL A 144 -1.73 -5.42 1.73
CA VAL A 144 -1.93 -6.75 2.32
C VAL A 144 -3.20 -7.42 1.81
N GLY A 145 -4.32 -6.71 1.66
CA GLY A 145 -5.57 -7.26 1.15
C GLY A 145 -5.46 -7.86 -0.26
N GLY A 146 -4.56 -7.32 -1.09
CA GLY A 146 -4.22 -7.93 -2.37
C GLY A 146 -3.50 -9.27 -2.21
N MET A 147 -2.59 -9.38 -1.25
CA MET A 147 -1.89 -10.64 -0.93
C MET A 147 -2.81 -11.66 -0.27
N VAL A 148 -3.70 -11.21 0.62
CA VAL A 148 -4.71 -12.04 1.28
C VAL A 148 -5.63 -12.67 0.24
N THR A 149 -6.20 -11.86 -0.65
CA THR A 149 -7.09 -12.35 -1.70
C THR A 149 -6.37 -13.25 -2.71
N ARG A 150 -5.11 -12.98 -3.04
CA ARG A 150 -4.30 -13.90 -3.86
C ARG A 150 -4.11 -15.24 -3.18
N TYR A 151 -3.73 -15.24 -1.90
CA TYR A 151 -3.54 -16.46 -1.13
C TYR A 151 -4.84 -17.27 -1.03
N ALA A 152 -5.96 -16.59 -0.79
CA ALA A 152 -7.29 -17.20 -0.74
C ALA A 152 -7.67 -17.88 -2.07
N LEU A 153 -7.49 -17.20 -3.20
CA LEU A 153 -7.79 -17.78 -4.52
C LEU A 153 -6.90 -18.99 -4.82
N ALA A 154 -5.59 -18.87 -4.63
CA ALA A 154 -4.66 -19.99 -4.82
C ALA A 154 -5.00 -21.18 -3.90
N LYS A 155 -5.40 -20.91 -2.64
CA LYS A 155 -5.87 -21.93 -1.70
C LYS A 155 -7.12 -22.64 -2.20
N MET A 156 -8.11 -21.90 -2.72
CA MET A 156 -9.35 -22.48 -3.26
C MET A 156 -9.12 -23.31 -4.53
N GLU A 157 -8.19 -22.91 -5.40
CA GLU A 157 -7.80 -23.70 -6.58
C GLU A 157 -7.03 -24.97 -6.21
N HIS A 158 -6.21 -24.90 -5.15
CA HIS A 158 -5.36 -26.02 -4.72
C HIS A 158 -6.11 -27.07 -3.88
N ASP A 159 -7.04 -26.64 -3.02
CA ASP A 159 -7.78 -27.53 -2.12
C ASP A 159 -9.06 -28.07 -2.78
N PRO A 160 -9.12 -29.36 -3.15
CA PRO A 160 -10.30 -29.94 -3.80
C PRO A 160 -11.53 -30.00 -2.88
N GLY A 161 -11.38 -29.77 -1.57
CA GLY A 161 -12.48 -29.64 -0.62
C GLY A 161 -13.19 -28.29 -0.67
N LEU A 162 -12.59 -27.29 -1.31
CA LEU A 162 -13.19 -25.96 -1.48
C LEU A 162 -13.91 -25.88 -2.85
N PRO A 163 -15.05 -25.16 -2.93
CA PRO A 163 -15.74 -24.96 -4.20
C PRO A 163 -14.95 -24.04 -5.13
N ASP A 164 -15.21 -24.14 -6.45
CA ASP A 164 -14.72 -23.17 -7.45
C ASP A 164 -15.02 -21.73 -6.96
N HIS A 165 -13.96 -20.92 -6.87
CA HIS A 165 -14.05 -19.54 -6.41
C HIS A 165 -14.81 -18.63 -7.40
N GLU A 166 -15.01 -19.10 -8.63
CA GLU A 166 -15.75 -18.42 -9.69
C GLU A 166 -15.28 -16.99 -9.95
N THR A 167 -13.99 -16.73 -9.79
CA THR A 167 -13.34 -15.45 -10.04
C THR A 167 -12.74 -15.45 -11.43
N SER A 168 -12.98 -14.40 -12.21
CA SER A 168 -12.40 -14.24 -13.55
C SER A 168 -11.33 -13.15 -13.62
N LEU A 169 -11.31 -12.26 -12.63
CA LEU A 169 -10.42 -11.12 -12.56
C LEU A 169 -9.84 -11.00 -11.16
N TYR A 170 -8.50 -10.99 -11.08
CA TYR A 170 -7.77 -10.62 -9.87
C TYR A 170 -7.10 -9.24 -10.05
N PHE A 171 -7.18 -8.40 -9.01
CA PHE A 171 -6.51 -7.10 -8.97
C PHE A 171 -5.86 -6.83 -7.61
N SER A 172 -4.79 -6.05 -7.60
CA SER A 172 -4.16 -5.58 -6.36
C SER A 172 -3.72 -4.13 -6.52
N THR A 173 -4.00 -3.32 -5.51
CA THR A 173 -3.61 -1.90 -5.45
C THR A 173 -2.76 -1.69 -4.20
N ARG A 174 -1.90 -0.67 -4.16
CA ARG A 174 -0.95 -0.50 -3.03
C ARG A 174 -1.37 0.62 -2.09
N VAL A 175 -1.22 0.37 -0.80
CA VAL A 175 -1.44 1.34 0.28
C VAL A 175 -0.51 1.02 1.49
N LEU A 176 0.17 1.99 2.12
CA LEU A 176 1.12 1.72 3.23
C LEU A 176 0.48 1.95 4.62
N SER A 177 1.03 1.31 5.64
CA SER A 177 0.66 1.45 7.06
C SER A 177 1.89 1.56 7.97
N GLY A 178 1.73 2.18 9.13
CA GLY A 178 2.79 2.49 10.11
C GLY A 178 3.18 1.35 11.08
N LEU A 179 2.72 0.12 10.87
CA LEU A 179 2.95 -1.01 11.80
C LEU A 179 3.95 -2.04 11.23
N LEU A 180 5.18 -1.60 10.98
CA LEU A 180 6.21 -2.34 10.27
C LEU A 180 6.65 -3.67 10.94
N ASN A 181 6.36 -3.86 12.22
CA ASN A 181 6.77 -5.05 12.99
C ASN A 181 5.68 -6.15 13.10
N SER A 182 4.50 -5.93 12.53
CA SER A 182 3.44 -6.95 12.52
C SER A 182 3.79 -8.16 11.63
N PRO A 183 3.15 -9.32 11.85
CA PRO A 183 3.28 -10.48 10.96
C PRO A 183 3.00 -10.17 9.48
N ALA A 184 1.87 -9.53 9.15
CA ALA A 184 1.54 -9.20 7.76
C ALA A 184 2.54 -8.25 7.10
N ALA A 185 3.01 -7.21 7.82
CA ALA A 185 4.03 -6.30 7.30
C ALA A 185 5.35 -7.05 7.03
N LYS A 186 5.77 -7.93 7.93
CA LYS A 186 6.96 -8.78 7.76
C LYS A 186 6.82 -9.76 6.59
N GLN A 187 5.66 -10.36 6.39
CA GLN A 187 5.38 -11.24 5.25
C GLN A 187 5.51 -10.50 3.90
N MET A 188 5.03 -9.25 3.84
CA MET A 188 5.17 -8.40 2.65
C MET A 188 6.59 -7.86 2.41
N ALA A 189 7.31 -7.50 3.48
CA ALA A 189 8.56 -6.75 3.38
C ALA A 189 9.72 -7.62 2.89
N ARG A 190 10.33 -7.25 1.74
CA ARG A 190 11.50 -7.95 1.20
C ARG A 190 12.72 -7.89 2.14
N TRP A 191 12.85 -6.81 2.91
CA TRP A 191 13.77 -6.67 4.02
C TRP A 191 13.07 -6.00 5.20
N HIS A 192 13.47 -6.38 6.40
CA HIS A 192 12.92 -5.92 7.68
C HIS A 192 14.06 -5.64 8.65
N ILE A 193 13.84 -4.61 9.49
CA ILE A 193 14.62 -4.32 10.69
C ILE A 193 13.62 -4.26 11.84
N GLU A 194 13.89 -4.94 12.95
CA GLU A 194 13.00 -4.93 14.11
C GLU A 194 13.21 -3.65 14.93
N LYS A 195 14.48 -3.26 15.05
CA LYS A 195 14.97 -2.05 15.73
C LYS A 195 15.84 -1.22 14.78
N ALA A 196 16.01 0.04 15.12
CA ALA A 196 16.72 1.01 14.28
C ALA A 196 18.21 0.67 14.06
N ASP A 197 18.81 -0.11 14.95
CA ASP A 197 20.21 -0.55 14.94
C ASP A 197 20.42 -1.93 14.29
N ASP A 198 19.35 -2.62 13.88
CA ASP A 198 19.46 -3.93 13.25
C ASP A 198 19.96 -3.85 11.81
N ALA A 199 20.65 -4.90 11.38
CA ALA A 199 20.99 -5.09 9.97
C ALA A 199 19.73 -5.51 9.18
N PRO A 200 19.43 -4.88 8.02
CA PRO A 200 18.31 -5.29 7.17
C PRO A 200 18.42 -6.75 6.73
N GLN A 201 17.41 -7.55 7.04
CA GLN A 201 17.38 -8.96 6.68
C GLN A 201 15.99 -9.38 6.19
N ARG A 202 15.90 -10.55 5.55
CA ARG A 202 14.58 -11.15 5.26
C ARG A 202 13.99 -11.68 6.56
N ALA A 203 12.78 -11.25 6.88
CA ALA A 203 12.05 -11.78 8.04
C ALA A 203 11.72 -13.27 7.84
N PRO A 204 11.83 -14.13 8.88
CA PRO A 204 11.41 -15.53 8.81
C PRO A 204 9.97 -15.71 8.31
N GLU A 205 9.07 -14.83 8.75
CA GLU A 205 7.65 -14.83 8.38
C GLU A 205 7.45 -14.70 6.86
N ARG A 206 8.31 -13.91 6.18
CA ARG A 206 8.30 -13.82 4.71
C ARG A 206 8.72 -15.12 4.06
N VAL A 207 9.78 -15.75 4.58
CA VAL A 207 10.32 -16.99 4.00
C VAL A 207 9.26 -18.09 4.09
N GLU A 208 8.65 -18.24 5.26
CA GLU A 208 7.55 -19.18 5.48
C GLU A 208 6.34 -18.86 4.59
N PHE A 209 5.96 -17.59 4.49
CA PHE A 209 4.85 -17.17 3.63
C PHE A 209 5.09 -17.51 2.16
N LEU A 210 6.27 -17.22 1.62
CA LEU A 210 6.61 -17.52 0.24
C LEU A 210 6.61 -19.03 -0.02
N GLN A 211 7.14 -19.83 0.92
CA GLN A 211 7.11 -21.28 0.81
C GLN A 211 5.67 -21.81 0.77
N LYS A 212 4.81 -21.36 1.70
CA LYS A 212 3.39 -21.74 1.72
C LYS A 212 2.67 -21.31 0.44
N LEU A 213 2.97 -20.13 -0.08
CA LEU A 213 2.40 -19.64 -1.32
C LEU A 213 2.85 -20.49 -2.52
N ASP A 214 4.12 -20.91 -2.58
CA ASP A 214 4.64 -21.80 -3.61
C ASP A 214 4.00 -23.21 -3.53
N GLU A 215 3.78 -23.72 -2.32
CA GLU A 215 3.03 -24.97 -2.09
C GLU A 215 1.60 -24.91 -2.65
N LEU A 216 0.99 -23.72 -2.63
CA LEU A 216 -0.32 -23.44 -3.25
C LEU A 216 -0.25 -23.13 -4.76
N GLY A 217 0.91 -23.27 -5.41
CA GLY A 217 1.09 -23.01 -6.84
C GLY A 217 1.47 -21.57 -7.21
N GLY A 218 1.73 -20.72 -6.21
CA GLY A 218 2.28 -19.38 -6.37
C GLY A 218 1.23 -18.33 -6.75
N TRP A 219 0.68 -18.43 -7.95
CA TRP A 219 -0.36 -17.52 -8.46
C TRP A 219 -1.63 -18.30 -8.80
N PRO A 220 -2.83 -17.72 -8.55
CA PRO A 220 -4.08 -18.30 -9.04
C PRO A 220 -4.03 -18.43 -10.57
N ARG A 221 -4.34 -19.62 -11.06
CA ARG A 221 -4.23 -20.04 -12.47
C ARG A 221 -5.52 -19.80 -13.24
N ASP A 222 -6.67 -19.74 -12.56
CA ASP A 222 -7.99 -19.65 -13.18
C ASP A 222 -8.50 -18.20 -13.28
N VAL A 223 -7.62 -17.22 -13.03
CA VAL A 223 -7.93 -15.79 -13.10
C VAL A 223 -7.09 -15.08 -14.16
N ARG A 224 -7.64 -13.99 -14.70
CA ARG A 224 -6.82 -13.02 -15.42
C ARG A 224 -6.04 -12.17 -14.44
N GLU A 225 -4.73 -12.20 -14.55
CA GLU A 225 -3.83 -11.32 -13.79
C GLU A 225 -3.83 -9.90 -14.40
N ILE A 226 -4.20 -8.91 -13.60
CA ILE A 226 -4.06 -7.49 -13.97
C ILE A 226 -3.21 -6.81 -12.90
N GLY A 227 -2.09 -6.23 -13.32
CA GLY A 227 -1.34 -5.32 -12.48
C GLY A 227 -1.72 -3.88 -12.71
N VAL A 228 -1.81 -3.15 -11.60
CA VAL A 228 -2.11 -1.73 -11.57
C VAL A 228 -0.86 -1.00 -11.09
N ALA A 229 -0.35 -0.11 -11.93
CA ALA A 229 0.78 0.75 -11.60
C ALA A 229 0.27 2.10 -11.09
N ASN A 230 0.56 2.40 -9.82
CA ASN A 230 0.38 3.73 -9.25
C ASN A 230 1.67 4.53 -9.50
N GLY A 231 1.63 5.50 -10.41
CA GLY A 231 2.71 6.43 -10.69
C GLY A 231 2.17 7.79 -11.12
N VAL A 232 3.05 8.76 -11.37
CA VAL A 232 2.70 10.15 -11.71
C VAL A 232 2.01 10.34 -13.09
N ALA A 233 1.43 9.27 -13.66
CA ALA A 233 0.77 9.17 -14.97
C ALA A 233 1.60 9.55 -16.22
N THR A 234 2.71 10.28 -16.05
CA THR A 234 3.57 10.77 -17.13
C THR A 234 4.69 9.81 -17.50
N GLY A 235 4.94 8.78 -16.69
CA GLY A 235 6.11 7.90 -16.83
C GLY A 235 7.45 8.62 -16.60
N ALA A 236 7.43 9.88 -16.15
CA ALA A 236 8.64 10.65 -15.86
C ALA A 236 9.17 10.31 -14.46
N GLY A 237 10.48 10.11 -14.39
CA GLY A 237 11.19 9.97 -13.13
C GLY A 237 11.36 11.29 -12.38
N SER A 238 11.61 11.23 -11.07
CA SER A 238 11.87 12.42 -10.24
C SER A 238 13.26 13.05 -10.45
N GLY A 239 14.14 12.38 -11.21
CA GLY A 239 15.52 12.84 -11.47
C GLY A 239 16.50 12.58 -10.32
N VAL A 240 16.05 11.95 -9.23
CA VAL A 240 16.89 11.54 -8.10
C VAL A 240 17.95 10.54 -8.57
N LYS A 241 19.22 10.83 -8.27
CA LYS A 241 20.34 9.95 -8.60
C LYS A 241 20.59 8.97 -7.46
N VAL A 242 20.96 7.75 -7.84
CA VAL A 242 21.45 6.71 -6.92
C VAL A 242 22.66 7.22 -6.13
N GLY A 243 22.67 7.01 -4.81
CA GLY A 243 23.76 7.42 -3.92
C GLY A 243 23.87 8.93 -3.67
N ALA A 244 22.95 9.75 -4.19
CA ALA A 244 22.90 11.18 -3.94
C ALA A 244 22.62 11.48 -2.46
N THR A 245 23.24 12.54 -1.94
CA THR A 245 22.87 13.11 -0.63
C THR A 245 21.44 13.64 -0.71
N ALA A 246 20.54 13.00 0.02
CA ALA A 246 19.14 13.39 0.06
C ALA A 246 18.93 14.59 0.98
N VAL A 247 19.53 14.58 2.16
CA VAL A 247 19.50 15.72 3.09
C VAL A 247 20.83 15.82 3.81
N LYS A 248 21.28 17.05 4.04
CA LYS A 248 22.46 17.38 4.83
C LYS A 248 22.17 18.62 5.68
N CYS A 249 22.75 18.69 6.87
CA CYS A 249 22.78 19.90 7.66
C CYS A 249 24.16 20.21 8.25
N GLU A 250 24.36 21.47 8.59
CA GLU A 250 25.48 21.97 9.38
C GLU A 250 24.97 23.00 10.39
N GLY A 251 25.53 23.02 11.61
CA GLY A 251 25.11 23.92 12.66
C GLY A 251 25.82 23.70 13.99
N GLY A 252 25.37 24.41 15.02
CA GLY A 252 25.95 24.30 16.37
C GLY A 252 25.64 22.98 17.07
N THR A 253 24.54 22.32 16.71
CA THR A 253 24.08 21.07 17.34
C THR A 253 24.53 19.84 16.55
N LEU A 254 24.45 19.92 15.21
CA LEU A 254 24.80 18.86 14.28
C LEU A 254 25.82 19.38 13.26
N HIS A 255 26.89 18.63 13.02
CA HIS A 255 27.87 18.90 11.98
C HIS A 255 28.10 17.65 11.16
N ASP A 256 28.52 17.76 9.90
CA ASP A 256 28.70 16.63 8.96
C ASP A 256 27.57 15.59 8.98
N THR A 257 26.33 16.04 9.17
CA THR A 257 25.17 15.16 9.34
C THR A 257 24.40 15.07 8.04
N TRP A 258 24.23 13.86 7.51
CA TRP A 258 23.65 13.63 6.19
C TRP A 258 22.99 12.27 6.05
N LEU A 259 22.06 12.18 5.10
CA LEU A 259 21.38 10.96 4.67
C LEU A 259 21.41 10.91 3.14
N LYS A 260 21.76 9.74 2.58
CA LYS A 260 21.87 9.48 1.15
C LYS A 260 20.75 8.56 0.68
N THR A 261 20.44 8.66 -0.61
CA THR A 261 19.74 7.61 -1.35
C THR A 261 20.61 6.35 -1.46
N GLN A 262 19.99 5.19 -1.60
CA GLN A 262 20.66 3.89 -1.62
C GLN A 262 21.23 3.57 -3.00
N ALA A 263 22.48 3.09 -3.05
CA ALA A 263 23.03 2.39 -4.23
C ALA A 263 23.16 0.88 -3.99
N VAL A 264 23.32 0.08 -5.04
CA VAL A 264 23.71 -1.33 -4.86
C VAL A 264 25.10 -1.45 -4.25
N GLY A 265 25.27 -2.44 -3.37
CA GLY A 265 26.54 -2.75 -2.72
C GLY A 265 26.62 -2.30 -1.27
N ALA A 266 27.82 -2.41 -0.68
CA ALA A 266 28.07 -2.05 0.70
C ALA A 266 28.48 -0.58 0.81
N GLN A 267 27.69 0.23 1.52
CA GLN A 267 27.97 1.67 1.67
C GLN A 267 27.43 2.26 2.97
N VAL A 268 27.99 3.39 3.37
CA VAL A 268 27.42 4.22 4.43
C VAL A 268 26.37 5.14 3.81
N VAL A 269 25.12 4.99 4.26
CA VAL A 269 23.97 5.73 3.74
C VAL A 269 23.52 6.86 4.66
N ALA A 270 23.94 6.88 5.91
CA ALA A 270 23.68 7.99 6.80
C ALA A 270 24.87 8.23 7.74
N ASN A 271 25.07 9.48 8.12
CA ASN A 271 25.97 9.90 9.17
C ASN A 271 25.25 10.91 10.06
N LEU A 272 25.27 10.68 11.37
CA LEU A 272 24.79 11.60 12.39
C LEU A 272 25.97 11.95 13.29
N GLN A 273 26.32 13.23 13.33
CA GLN A 273 27.45 13.72 14.10
C GLN A 273 27.00 14.92 14.94
N LYS A 274 26.77 14.65 16.22
CA LYS A 274 26.36 15.66 17.20
C LYS A 274 27.58 16.33 17.81
N THR A 275 27.44 17.59 18.23
CA THR A 275 28.50 18.32 18.93
C THR A 275 28.86 17.63 20.25
N GLY A 276 30.11 17.17 20.35
CA GLY A 276 30.65 16.53 21.55
C GLY A 276 30.41 15.02 21.67
N GLU A 277 29.84 14.37 20.64
CA GLU A 277 29.64 12.91 20.60
C GLU A 277 30.40 12.29 19.41
N ASP A 278 30.61 10.97 19.47
CA ASP A 278 31.16 10.21 18.34
C ASP A 278 30.13 10.07 17.20
N PRO A 279 30.59 9.98 15.93
CA PRO A 279 29.69 9.83 14.79
C PRO A 279 28.94 8.49 14.84
N THR A 280 27.64 8.54 14.62
CA THR A 280 26.80 7.36 14.36
C THR A 280 26.56 7.23 12.87
N SER A 281 27.01 6.14 12.27
CA SER A 281 26.85 5.89 10.83
C SER A 281 25.99 4.65 10.57
N VAL A 282 25.16 4.73 9.53
CA VAL A 282 24.33 3.60 9.08
C VAL A 282 24.94 3.02 7.82
N ARG A 283 25.24 1.72 7.85
CA ARG A 283 25.77 0.96 6.71
C ARG A 283 24.74 -0.02 6.20
N THR A 284 24.52 -0.03 4.90
CA THR A 284 23.68 -1.00 4.23
C THR A 284 24.51 -1.85 3.27
N SER A 285 24.03 -3.07 3.00
CA SER A 285 24.60 -3.95 1.98
C SER A 285 23.51 -4.81 1.35
N GLY A 286 23.62 -5.09 0.05
CA GLY A 286 22.68 -5.96 -0.66
C GLY A 286 21.28 -5.39 -0.89
N LEU A 287 21.05 -4.11 -0.59
CA LEU A 287 19.82 -3.40 -0.94
C LEU A 287 19.88 -2.91 -2.40
N PRO A 288 18.72 -2.80 -3.09
CA PRO A 288 18.64 -2.31 -4.45
C PRO A 288 18.85 -0.79 -4.50
N ASP A 289 19.06 -0.26 -5.69
CA ASP A 289 19.09 1.19 -5.91
C ASP A 289 17.77 1.84 -5.46
N ILE A 290 17.89 2.96 -4.75
CA ILE A 290 16.80 3.93 -4.59
C ILE A 290 17.12 5.09 -5.53
N ASP A 291 16.36 5.18 -6.61
CA ASP A 291 16.56 6.14 -7.68
C ASP A 291 15.33 7.04 -7.89
N GLY A 292 15.40 7.84 -8.94
CA GLY A 292 14.30 8.67 -9.41
C GLY A 292 13.40 7.96 -10.40
N ALA A 293 13.21 6.64 -10.35
CA ALA A 293 12.30 5.93 -11.24
C ALA A 293 10.88 6.54 -11.20
N PRO A 294 10.14 6.53 -12.32
CA PRO A 294 8.73 6.92 -12.30
C PRO A 294 7.94 6.01 -11.34
N GLY A 295 7.10 6.59 -10.50
CA GLY A 295 6.35 5.82 -9.52
C GLY A 295 5.62 6.68 -8.51
N GLY A 296 4.91 6.02 -7.61
CA GLY A 296 4.27 6.68 -6.48
C GLY A 296 5.33 7.31 -5.57
N LEU A 297 5.15 8.59 -5.25
CA LEU A 297 5.95 9.29 -4.25
C LEU A 297 5.47 8.88 -2.86
N PHE A 298 6.40 8.80 -1.90
CA PHE A 298 6.00 8.75 -0.49
C PHE A 298 5.55 10.14 -0.08
N THR A 299 4.31 10.24 0.42
CA THR A 299 3.69 11.46 0.90
C THR A 299 3.44 11.35 2.41
N MET A 300 3.74 12.42 3.15
CA MET A 300 3.40 12.57 4.56
C MET A 300 2.74 13.94 4.72
N PRO A 301 1.47 14.11 4.32
CA PRO A 301 0.84 15.43 4.34
C PRO A 301 0.98 16.08 5.73
N SER A 302 1.27 17.38 5.77
CA SER A 302 1.34 18.16 7.01
C SER A 302 0.83 19.58 6.75
N PRO A 303 0.42 20.34 7.78
CA PRO A 303 0.03 21.74 7.61
C PRO A 303 1.11 22.61 6.95
N GLU A 304 2.38 22.20 7.02
CA GLU A 304 3.55 22.92 6.50
C GLU A 304 3.96 22.43 5.10
N GLY A 305 3.21 21.50 4.51
CA GLY A 305 3.47 20.86 3.22
C GLY A 305 3.80 19.37 3.36
N ASP A 306 4.12 18.73 2.25
CA ASP A 306 4.51 17.32 2.23
C ASP A 306 6.05 17.19 2.32
N PRO A 307 6.58 16.70 3.45
CA PRO A 307 8.01 16.48 3.63
C PRO A 307 8.49 15.20 2.92
N GLY A 308 7.59 14.31 2.49
CA GLY A 308 7.97 13.06 1.85
C GLY A 308 8.81 12.14 2.73
N SER A 309 9.64 11.29 2.12
CA SER A 309 10.38 10.22 2.83
C SER A 309 11.61 10.73 3.56
N PHE A 310 12.31 11.72 2.99
CA PHE A 310 13.57 12.26 3.52
C PHE A 310 13.37 13.60 4.23
N GLY A 311 12.33 14.37 3.89
CA GLY A 311 12.10 15.68 4.48
C GLY A 311 11.85 15.69 5.99
N PRO A 312 11.29 14.64 6.64
CA PRO A 312 11.20 14.62 8.11
C PRO A 312 12.56 14.74 8.80
N ALA A 313 13.61 14.15 8.22
CA ALA A 313 14.97 14.30 8.73
C ALA A 313 15.45 15.76 8.61
N GLY A 314 15.17 16.43 7.48
CA GLY A 314 15.46 17.86 7.31
C GLY A 314 14.69 18.74 8.30
N LEU A 315 13.41 18.46 8.54
CA LEU A 315 12.61 19.18 9.53
C LEU A 315 13.20 19.06 10.94
N LEU A 316 13.58 17.84 11.35
CA LEU A 316 14.24 17.61 12.65
C LEU A 316 15.59 18.33 12.75
N MET A 317 16.40 18.32 11.69
CA MET A 317 17.67 19.05 11.65
C MET A 317 17.46 20.56 11.84
N ALA A 318 16.45 21.13 11.20
CA ALA A 318 16.08 22.54 11.33
C ALA A 318 15.55 22.88 12.73
N LEU A 319 14.68 22.03 13.30
CA LEU A 319 14.16 22.19 14.67
C LEU A 319 15.26 22.14 15.73
N LEU A 320 16.35 21.41 15.47
CA LEU A 320 17.55 21.39 16.31
C LEU A 320 18.47 22.62 16.11
N GLY A 321 18.03 23.62 15.34
CA GLY A 321 18.74 24.88 15.11
C GLY A 321 19.85 24.81 14.05
N ASN A 322 19.85 23.79 13.19
CA ASN A 322 20.88 23.63 12.16
C ASN A 322 20.40 24.19 10.81
N THR A 323 21.37 24.56 9.97
CA THR A 323 21.11 24.97 8.59
C THR A 323 21.03 23.71 7.72
N VAL A 324 19.87 23.47 7.13
CA VAL A 324 19.63 22.36 6.19
C VAL A 324 19.92 22.83 4.78
N ASP A 325 20.53 21.96 3.98
CA ASP A 325 20.79 22.20 2.56
C ASP A 325 19.47 22.55 1.82
N PRO A 326 19.39 23.70 1.12
CA PRO A 326 18.19 24.09 0.38
C PRO A 326 17.83 23.12 -0.75
N ASP A 327 18.80 22.36 -1.28
CA ASP A 327 18.60 21.42 -2.38
C ASP A 327 18.23 20.00 -1.90
N ALA A 328 17.74 19.88 -0.65
CA ALA A 328 17.35 18.60 -0.07
C ALA A 328 16.27 17.89 -0.91
N ILE A 329 16.55 16.64 -1.26
CA ILE A 329 15.63 15.71 -1.90
C ILE A 329 14.60 15.31 -0.84
N ARG A 330 13.35 15.77 -0.98
CA ARG A 330 12.29 15.46 -0.01
C ARG A 330 11.76 14.03 -0.13
N THR A 331 11.70 13.49 -1.33
CA THR A 331 11.13 12.17 -1.61
C THR A 331 11.81 11.54 -2.82
N SER A 332 11.94 10.23 -2.83
CA SER A 332 12.33 9.44 -4.01
C SER A 332 11.13 8.64 -4.52
N CYS A 333 11.35 7.88 -5.59
CA CYS A 333 10.45 6.80 -5.91
C CYS A 333 10.36 5.85 -4.71
N PHE A 334 9.18 5.77 -4.09
CA PHE A 334 8.93 4.84 -2.99
C PHE A 334 8.39 3.51 -3.51
N ILE A 335 7.81 3.55 -4.71
CA ILE A 335 7.27 2.41 -5.44
C ILE A 335 7.83 2.48 -6.87
N PRO A 336 8.89 1.73 -7.21
CA PRO A 336 9.19 1.53 -8.63
C PRO A 336 7.92 1.00 -9.27
N SER A 337 7.45 1.69 -10.30
CA SER A 337 6.21 1.32 -10.99
C SER A 337 6.25 -0.16 -11.37
N ILE A 338 5.11 -0.83 -11.13
CA ILE A 338 4.74 -2.23 -11.39
C ILE A 338 4.55 -3.08 -10.11
N SER A 339 3.30 -3.47 -9.87
CA SER A 339 2.96 -4.76 -9.26
C SER A 339 2.16 -5.56 -10.29
N ALA A 340 2.86 -6.49 -10.97
CA ALA A 340 2.45 -7.50 -11.96
C ALA A 340 2.19 -7.05 -13.43
N VAL A 341 2.85 -7.73 -14.38
CA VAL A 341 2.35 -7.93 -15.75
C VAL A 341 2.56 -9.42 -16.03
N ALA A 342 1.47 -10.18 -16.07
CA ALA A 342 1.40 -11.41 -16.83
C ALA A 342 0.12 -11.33 -17.68
N ALA A 343 0.31 -11.12 -18.98
CA ALA A 343 -0.72 -11.42 -19.95
C ALA A 343 -0.42 -12.81 -20.50
N ALA A 344 -1.19 -13.82 -20.10
CA ALA A 344 -1.23 -15.04 -20.88
C ALA A 344 -1.93 -14.71 -22.21
N ASN A 345 -1.23 -14.97 -23.33
CA ASN A 345 -1.88 -15.07 -24.63
C ASN A 345 -2.78 -16.30 -24.66
N MET A 346 -3.85 -16.16 -25.44
CA MET A 346 -4.80 -17.15 -25.98
C MET A 346 -4.43 -18.62 -25.86
#